data_AF-A0A1F3LFQ6-F1
#
_entry.id   AF-A0A1F3LFQ6-F1
#
_cell.length_a   1.000
_cell.length_b   1.000
_cell.length_c   1.000
_cell.angle_alpha   90.00
_cell.angle_beta   90.00
_cell.angle_gamma   90.00
#
_symmetry.space_group_name_H-M   'P 1'
#
loop_
_entity.id
_entity.type
_entity.pdbx_description
1 polymer ?
#
loop_
_entity_poly.entity_id
_entity_poly.type
_entity_poly.pdbx_seq_one_letter_code
_entity_poly.pdbx_strand_id
1 'polypeptide(L)'
;METKLTLRLNKRIIDKAKDYARNHNISLSKMVESYLESITKQKAGATEISPLVESLSGVIKLDDNFDNRKDYSNYLAEKYK
;
A
#
# COMPACT_ATOMS: atom_id res chain seq x y z
N MET A 1 21.44 -12.42 -8.86
CA MET A 1 22.82 -11.90 -8.83
C MET A 1 22.76 -10.46 -8.36
N GLU A 2 23.60 -10.07 -7.40
CA GLU A 2 23.71 -8.68 -6.96
C GLU A 2 24.70 -7.91 -7.85
N THR A 3 24.36 -6.68 -8.21
CA THR A 3 25.23 -5.79 -8.99
C THR A 3 25.29 -4.41 -8.36
N LYS A 4 26.40 -3.70 -8.56
CA LYS A 4 26.57 -2.34 -8.02
C LYS A 4 25.97 -1.31 -8.99
N LEU A 5 25.02 -0.53 -8.50
CA LEU A 5 24.46 0.64 -9.19
C LEU A 5 25.05 1.93 -8.60
N THR A 6 25.71 2.74 -9.43
CA THR A 6 26.24 4.05 -9.02
C THR A 6 25.38 5.17 -9.57
N LEU A 7 24.80 5.99 -8.69
CA LEU A 7 23.91 7.10 -9.05
C LEU A 7 24.52 8.44 -8.64
N ARG A 8 24.32 9.48 -9.46
CA ARG A 8 24.64 10.87 -9.09
C ARG A 8 23.40 11.52 -8.47
N LEU A 9 23.51 11.92 -7.22
CA LEU A 9 22.41 12.51 -6.44
C LEU A 9 22.93 13.70 -5.64
N ASN A 10 22.02 14.59 -5.25
CA ASN A 10 22.37 15.69 -4.36
C ASN A 10 22.79 15.15 -2.98
N LYS A 11 23.94 15.62 -2.46
CA LYS A 11 24.46 15.22 -1.15
C LYS A 11 23.43 15.34 -0.02
N ARG A 12 22.65 16.42 -0.01
CA ARG A 12 21.60 16.65 1.02
C ARG A 12 20.52 15.57 0.99
N ILE A 13 20.22 15.01 -0.17
CA ILE A 13 19.25 13.91 -0.31
C ILE A 13 19.86 12.61 0.21
N ILE A 14 21.13 12.34 -0.11
CA ILE A 14 21.85 11.16 0.38
C ILE A 14 21.88 11.15 1.91
N ASP A 15 22.18 12.29 2.54
CA ASP A 15 22.25 12.40 4.00
C ASP A 15 20.89 12.12 4.65
N LYS A 16 19.82 12.75 4.16
CA LYS A 16 18.45 12.49 4.63
C LYS A 16 18.04 11.03 4.46
N ALA A 17 18.38 10.41 3.33
CA ALA A 17 18.05 9.01 3.08
C ALA A 17 18.80 8.07 4.03
N LYS A 18 20.07 8.36 4.35
CA LYS A 18 20.85 7.60 5.34
C LYS A 18 20.26 7.72 6.74
N ASP A 19 19.85 8.92 7.15
CA ASP A 19 19.22 9.15 8.46
C ASP A 19 17.91 8.38 8.57
N TYR A 20 17.06 8.45 7.53
CA TYR A 20 15.83 7.66 7.49
C TYR A 20 16.12 6.16 7.58
N ALA A 21 17.08 5.65 6.80
CA ALA A 21 17.45 4.23 6.80
C ALA A 21 17.88 3.76 8.19
N ARG A 22 18.73 4.55 8.86
CA ARG A 22 19.22 4.28 10.22
C ARG A 22 18.08 4.27 11.23
N ASN A 23 17.18 5.25 11.17
CA ASN A 23 16.04 5.34 12.09
C ASN A 23 15.07 4.16 11.94
N HIS A 24 15.02 3.55 10.75
CA HIS A 24 14.18 2.38 10.47
C HIS A 24 14.96 1.06 10.54
N ASN A 25 16.21 1.06 11.02
CA ASN A 25 17.08 -0.11 11.12
C ASN A 25 17.24 -0.90 9.80
N ILE A 26 17.26 -0.20 8.66
CA ILE A 26 17.48 -0.79 7.34
C ILE A 26 18.70 -0.16 6.64
N SER A 27 19.29 -0.88 5.68
CA SER A 27 20.35 -0.31 4.85
C SER A 27 19.77 0.57 3.75
N LEU A 28 20.53 1.59 3.33
CA LEU A 28 20.14 2.44 2.20
C LEU A 28 19.98 1.62 0.91
N SER A 29 20.84 0.64 0.68
CA SER A 29 20.72 -0.27 -0.47
C SER A 29 19.42 -1.06 -0.42
N LYS A 30 19.02 -1.58 0.75
CA LYS A 30 17.76 -2.31 0.90
C LYS A 30 16.55 -1.41 0.65
N MET A 31 16.59 -0.18 1.15
CA MET A 31 15.52 0.80 0.90
C MET A 31 15.35 1.09 -0.59
N VAL A 32 16.45 1.32 -1.30
CA VAL A 32 16.42 1.62 -2.75
C VAL A 32 15.98 0.40 -3.54
N GLU A 33 16.49 -0.79 -3.20
CA GLU A 33 16.07 -2.06 -3.81
C GLU A 33 14.56 -2.27 -3.67
N SER A 34 14.01 -2.17 -2.46
CA SER A 34 12.57 -2.34 -2.22
C SER A 34 11.72 -1.29 -2.96
N TYR A 35 12.20 -0.05 -3.08
CA TYR A 35 11.51 0.96 -3.88
C TYR A 35 11.51 0.58 -5.37
N LEU A 36 12.67 0.21 -5.92
CA LEU A 36 12.77 -0.21 -7.32
C LEU A 36 11.91 -1.45 -7.61
N GLU A 37 11.89 -2.44 -6.71
CA GLU A 37 10.99 -3.59 -6.81
C GLU A 37 9.53 -3.14 -6.84
N SER A 38 9.12 -2.23 -5.96
CA SER A 38 7.72 -1.77 -5.87
C SER A 38 7.21 -1.10 -7.15
N ILE A 39 8.08 -0.37 -7.87
CA ILE A 39 7.69 0.35 -9.09
C ILE A 39 7.90 -0.47 -10.37
N THR A 40 8.74 -1.50 -10.32
CA THR A 40 9.04 -2.38 -11.47
C THR A 40 8.25 -3.68 -11.45
N LYS A 41 7.59 -4.02 -10.34
CA LYS A 41 6.64 -5.12 -10.28
C LYS A 41 5.57 -4.89 -11.35
N GLN A 42 5.65 -5.63 -12.45
CA GLN A 42 4.59 -5.62 -13.46
C GLN A 42 3.28 -5.92 -12.76
N LYS A 43 2.23 -5.16 -13.08
CA LYS A 43 0.85 -5.48 -12.72
C LYS A 43 0.44 -6.77 -13.44
N ALA A 44 0.94 -7.90 -12.97
CA ALA A 44 0.43 -9.20 -13.38
C ALA A 44 -1.00 -9.29 -12.85
N GLY A 45 -1.97 -9.20 -13.77
CA GLY A 45 -3.36 -9.65 -13.64
C GLY A 45 -4.06 -9.45 -12.29
N ALA A 46 -5.08 -8.60 -12.32
CA ALA A 46 -5.95 -8.20 -11.20
C ALA A 46 -5.35 -7.10 -10.31
N THR A 47 -6.20 -6.14 -9.99
CA THR A 47 -5.90 -5.06 -9.06
C THR A 47 -5.55 -5.66 -7.70
N GLU A 48 -4.27 -5.86 -7.41
CA GLU A 48 -3.82 -6.21 -6.06
C GLU A 48 -4.19 -5.06 -5.12
N ILE A 49 -5.30 -5.22 -4.40
CA ILE A 49 -5.61 -4.39 -3.25
C ILE A 49 -4.55 -4.63 -2.17
N SER A 50 -4.20 -3.59 -1.41
CA SER A 50 -3.24 -3.73 -0.31
C SER A 50 -3.67 -4.86 0.65
N PRO A 51 -2.75 -5.61 1.29
CA PRO A 51 -3.10 -6.61 2.31
C PRO A 51 -4.01 -6.07 3.43
N LEU A 52 -3.87 -4.77 3.74
CA LEU A 52 -4.76 -4.08 4.67
C LEU A 52 -6.17 -3.90 4.10
N VAL A 53 -6.28 -3.58 2.81
CA VAL A 53 -7.59 -3.43 2.15
C VAL A 53 -8.25 -4.79 2.03
N GLU A 54 -7.51 -5.84 1.69
CA GLU A 54 -8.01 -7.22 1.65
C GLU A 54 -8.56 -7.67 3.00
N SER A 55 -7.83 -7.42 4.09
CA SER A 55 -8.26 -7.77 5.44
C SER A 55 -9.50 -6.99 5.90
N LEU A 56 -9.75 -5.81 5.33
CA LEU A 56 -10.95 -5.02 5.58
C LEU A 56 -12.13 -5.41 4.68
N SER A 57 -11.88 -5.72 3.40
CA SER A 57 -12.91 -5.99 2.40
C SER A 57 -13.51 -7.41 2.48
N GLY A 58 -12.74 -8.39 2.96
CA GLY A 58 -13.20 -9.80 3.04
C GLY A 58 -14.09 -10.12 4.25
N VAL A 59 -14.31 -9.16 5.15
CA VAL A 59 -15.06 -9.38 6.40
C VAL A 59 -16.57 -9.39 6.17
N ILE A 60 -17.05 -8.64 5.18
CA ILE A 60 -18.48 -8.48 4.92
C ILE A 60 -18.87 -9.39 3.75
N LYS A 61 -19.54 -10.50 4.07
CA LYS A 61 -20.20 -11.34 3.07
C LYS A 61 -21.60 -10.79 2.83
N LEU A 62 -21.83 -10.23 1.66
CA LEU A 62 -23.15 -9.78 1.21
C LEU A 62 -23.79 -10.88 0.37
N ASP A 63 -25.11 -10.99 0.48
CA ASP A 63 -25.89 -11.86 -0.40
C ASP A 63 -25.91 -11.28 -1.83
N ASP A 64 -26.03 -12.12 -2.86
CA ASP A 64 -25.97 -11.68 -4.26
C ASP A 64 -27.09 -10.66 -4.60
N ASN A 65 -28.18 -10.70 -3.84
CA ASN A 65 -29.33 -9.81 -3.97
C ASN A 65 -29.34 -8.65 -2.97
N PHE A 66 -28.21 -8.34 -2.32
CA PHE A 66 -28.15 -7.29 -1.32
C PHE A 66 -28.29 -5.88 -1.93
N ASP A 67 -29.39 -5.20 -1.60
CA ASP A 67 -29.61 -3.81 -2.00
C ASP A 67 -29.06 -2.84 -0.94
N ASN A 68 -27.81 -2.42 -1.17
CA ASN A 68 -27.10 -1.47 -0.30
C ASN A 68 -27.86 -0.15 -0.13
N ARG A 69 -28.59 0.33 -1.15
CA ARG A 69 -29.28 1.63 -1.07
C ARG A 69 -30.48 1.54 -0.14
N LYS A 70 -31.23 0.44 -0.22
CA LYS A 70 -32.39 0.20 0.64
C LYS A 70 -31.98 0.03 2.09
N ASP A 71 -30.94 -0.75 2.34
CA ASP A 71 -30.41 -0.98 3.69
C ASP A 71 -29.93 0.32 4.33
N TYR A 72 -29.15 1.12 3.58
CA TYR A 72 -28.69 2.42 4.05
C TYR A 72 -29.84 3.40 4.34
N SER A 73 -30.87 3.40 3.48
CA SER A 73 -32.06 4.25 3.68
C SER A 73 -32.84 3.87 4.94
N ASN A 74 -32.99 2.56 5.20
CA ASN A 74 -33.63 2.06 6.41
C ASN A 74 -32.84 2.43 7.67
N TYR A 75 -31.51 2.25 7.65
CA TYR A 75 -30.63 2.64 8.74
C TYR A 75 -30.78 4.13 9.09
N LEU A 76 -30.79 5.02 8.09
CA LEU A 76 -30.96 6.45 8.33
C LEU A 76 -32.34 6.75 8.92
N ALA A 77 -33.40 6.12 8.42
CA ALA A 77 -34.76 6.30 8.94
C ALA A 77 -34.89 5.83 10.40
N GLU A 78 -34.19 4.77 10.80
CA GLU A 78 -34.17 4.28 12.18
C GLU A 78 -33.30 5.16 13.09
N LYS A 79 -32.14 5.63 12.60
CA LYS A 79 -31.22 6.48 13.35
C LYS A 79 -31.82 7.83 13.74
N TYR A 80 -32.60 8.43 12.85
CA TYR A 80 -33.21 9.76 13.04
C TYR A 80 -34.68 9.70 13.45
N LYS A 81 -35.11 8.57 14.01
CA LYS A 81 -36.44 8.37 14.60
C LYS A 81 -36.49 8.90 16.02
#